data_AF-A0A6L9XTR8-F1
#
_entry.id   AF-A0A6L9XTR8-F1
#
_cell.length_a   1.000
_cell.length_b   1.000
_cell.length_c   1.000
_cell.angle_alpha   90.00
_cell.angle_beta   90.00
_cell.angle_gamma   90.00
#
_symmetry.space_group_name_H-M   'P 1'
#
loop_
_entity.id
_entity.type
_entity.pdbx_description
1 polymer ?
#
loop_
_entity_poly.entity_id
_entity_poly.type
_entity_poly.pdbx_seq_one_letter_code
_entity_poly.pdbx_strand_id
1 'polypeptide(L)'
;MTTRPEPTQPPNSRSSARREQPTPRTGTPEQAADFGVVGNERLTALAGAVVLVLSVIELITIAALTNLIAMHIIVGALLAGPVAVKMASTGWRFVRYYTRSPAYRRKGPPRLILRVLAPLLVVSTVGVIVSGIALAITGPAPQILIVTHVISFLVWTVTLVIHVTVYLPKVPRLITDDWGRRRAAAPEVKGRNWRLSGNLLGLAIGALAGVLLLPTIPAWRGAENGTKFLIVAVITALIGAAVTRLNIRTGS
;
A
#
# COMPACT_ATOMS: atom_id res chain seq x y z
N MET A 1 29.15 -90.86 0.49
CA MET A 1 29.83 -89.57 0.30
C MET A 1 28.94 -88.76 -0.64
N THR A 2 28.09 -87.93 -0.06
CA THR A 2 26.88 -87.35 -0.66
C THR A 2 27.14 -85.91 -1.08
N THR A 3 26.95 -85.60 -2.36
CA THR A 3 27.00 -84.24 -2.91
C THR A 3 25.67 -83.53 -2.65
N ARG A 4 25.72 -82.37 -1.98
CA ARG A 4 24.57 -81.51 -1.71
C ARG A 4 24.63 -80.32 -2.68
N PRO A 5 23.55 -79.97 -3.40
CA PRO A 5 23.55 -78.81 -4.28
C PRO A 5 23.41 -77.50 -3.49
N GLU A 6 24.09 -76.48 -4.00
CA GLU A 6 24.11 -75.10 -3.53
C GLU A 6 22.74 -74.41 -3.75
N PRO A 7 22.24 -73.59 -2.79
CA PRO A 7 21.01 -72.83 -3.00
C PRO A 7 21.29 -71.56 -3.82
N THR A 8 20.60 -71.43 -4.95
CA THR A 8 20.54 -70.21 -5.76
C THR A 8 20.02 -69.02 -4.94
N GLN A 9 20.84 -67.98 -4.79
CA GLN A 9 20.40 -66.67 -4.29
C GLN A 9 19.41 -66.03 -5.28
N PRO A 10 18.30 -65.42 -4.81
CA PRO A 10 17.43 -64.64 -5.67
C PRO A 10 18.12 -63.34 -6.11
N PRO A 11 17.79 -62.80 -7.29
CA PRO A 11 18.36 -61.54 -7.77
C PRO A 11 18.01 -60.41 -6.80
N ASN A 12 19.06 -59.73 -6.36
CA ASN A 12 19.04 -58.53 -5.52
C ASN A 12 18.22 -57.44 -6.22
N SER A 13 16.93 -57.34 -5.92
CA SER A 13 16.05 -56.25 -6.35
C SER A 13 16.35 -54.97 -5.55
N ARG A 14 17.60 -54.50 -5.63
CA ARG A 14 17.87 -53.06 -5.48
C ARG A 14 17.39 -52.38 -6.76
N SER A 15 16.06 -52.38 -6.91
CA SER A 15 15.37 -51.25 -7.50
C SER A 15 15.95 -50.03 -6.80
N SER A 16 16.81 -49.34 -7.53
CA SER A 16 17.05 -47.95 -7.27
C SER A 16 15.67 -47.31 -7.25
N ALA A 17 15.13 -47.17 -6.04
CA ALA A 17 14.21 -46.10 -5.72
C ALA A 17 14.98 -44.84 -6.09
N ARG A 18 14.93 -44.52 -7.38
CA ARG A 18 15.19 -43.22 -7.96
C ARG A 18 14.27 -42.35 -7.15
N ARG A 19 14.83 -41.81 -6.07
CA ARG A 19 14.21 -40.79 -5.25
C ARG A 19 13.85 -39.74 -6.28
N GLU A 20 12.59 -39.73 -6.69
CA GLU A 20 12.05 -38.72 -7.56
C GLU A 20 12.30 -37.44 -6.78
N GLN A 21 13.40 -36.77 -7.13
CA GLN A 21 13.66 -35.42 -6.69
C GLN A 21 12.38 -34.68 -7.06
N PRO A 22 11.68 -34.06 -6.09
CA PRO A 22 10.51 -33.28 -6.41
C PRO A 22 10.97 -32.24 -7.42
N THR A 23 10.60 -32.42 -8.69
CA THR A 23 10.79 -31.40 -9.72
C THR A 23 10.25 -30.10 -9.12
N PRO A 24 11.01 -28.99 -9.13
CA PRO A 24 10.52 -27.74 -8.58
C PRO A 24 9.21 -27.43 -9.31
N ARG A 25 8.07 -27.60 -8.63
CA ARG A 25 6.77 -27.32 -9.23
C ARG A 25 6.71 -25.81 -9.47
N THR A 26 7.15 -25.36 -10.65
CA THR A 26 6.60 -24.17 -11.28
C THR A 26 5.12 -24.47 -11.41
N GLY A 27 4.31 -23.82 -10.56
CA GLY A 27 2.86 -24.00 -10.58
C GLY A 27 2.29 -23.75 -11.97
N THR A 28 1.07 -24.25 -12.20
CA THR A 28 0.38 -24.03 -13.48
C THR A 28 0.27 -22.52 -13.78
N PRO A 29 0.12 -22.11 -15.05
CA PRO A 29 -0.07 -20.70 -15.41
C PRO A 29 -1.18 -20.00 -14.61
N GLU A 30 -2.24 -20.75 -14.27
CA GLU A 30 -3.31 -20.29 -13.40
C GLU A 30 -2.86 -20.03 -11.96
N GLN A 31 -2.11 -20.96 -11.37
CA GLN A 31 -1.52 -20.77 -10.04
C GLN A 31 -0.55 -19.58 -10.02
N ALA A 32 0.28 -19.42 -11.05
CA ALA A 32 1.17 -18.27 -11.20
C ALA A 32 0.39 -16.93 -11.26
N ALA A 33 -0.73 -16.90 -11.98
CA ALA A 33 -1.60 -15.73 -12.05
C ALA A 33 -2.25 -15.41 -10.69
N ASP A 34 -2.71 -16.42 -9.95
CA ASP A 34 -3.28 -16.25 -8.61
C ASP A 34 -2.23 -15.78 -7.60
N PHE A 35 -1.00 -16.28 -7.68
CA PHE A 35 0.13 -15.75 -6.90
C PHE A 35 0.42 -14.27 -7.21
N GLY A 36 0.29 -13.86 -8.49
CA GLY A 36 0.41 -12.46 -8.90
C GLY A 36 -0.67 -11.56 -8.28
N VAL A 37 -1.91 -12.05 -8.20
CA VAL A 37 -3.03 -11.34 -7.55
C VAL A 37 -2.76 -11.16 -6.05
N VAL A 38 -2.41 -12.23 -5.34
CA VAL A 38 -2.08 -12.18 -3.90
C VAL A 38 -0.86 -11.30 -3.65
N GLY A 39 0.14 -11.37 -4.54
CA GLY A 39 1.32 -10.53 -4.49
C GLY A 39 0.99 -9.04 -4.55
N ASN A 40 0.12 -8.65 -5.49
CA ASN A 40 -0.35 -7.28 -5.63
C ASN A 40 -1.16 -6.82 -4.41
N GLU A 41 -2.04 -7.66 -3.86
CA GLU A 41 -2.81 -7.34 -2.66
C GLU A 41 -1.90 -7.05 -1.46
N ARG A 42 -0.87 -7.87 -1.24
CA ARG A 42 0.11 -7.68 -0.16
C ARG A 42 0.98 -6.44 -0.36
N LEU A 43 1.40 -6.16 -1.60
CA LEU A 43 2.12 -4.92 -1.95
C LEU A 43 1.27 -3.69 -1.65
N THR A 44 0.00 -3.68 -2.10
CA THR A 44 -0.95 -2.62 -1.84
C THR A 44 -1.19 -2.42 -0.34
N ALA A 45 -1.33 -3.51 0.43
CA ALA A 45 -1.57 -3.44 1.87
C ALA A 45 -0.39 -2.84 2.63
N LEU A 46 0.84 -3.27 2.32
CA LEU A 46 2.06 -2.73 2.93
C LEU A 46 2.24 -1.25 2.59
N ALA A 47 2.15 -0.88 1.31
CA ALA A 47 2.24 0.51 0.89
C ALA A 47 1.14 1.36 1.53
N GLY A 48 -0.08 0.82 1.63
CA GLY A 48 -1.21 1.47 2.28
C GLY A 48 -0.99 1.75 3.77
N ALA A 49 -0.36 0.82 4.50
CA ALA A 49 -0.03 1.01 5.91
C ALA A 49 1.06 2.08 6.10
N VAL A 50 2.12 2.05 5.29
CA VAL A 50 3.18 3.07 5.31
C VAL A 50 2.62 4.45 4.98
N VAL A 51 1.81 4.57 3.92
CA VAL A 51 1.12 5.81 3.54
C VAL A 51 0.27 6.33 4.70
N LEU A 52 -0.47 5.47 5.39
CA LEU A 52 -1.30 5.88 6.52
C LEU A 52 -0.47 6.43 7.69
N VAL A 53 0.63 5.77 8.06
CA VAL A 53 1.50 6.23 9.15
C VAL A 53 2.14 7.57 8.81
N LEU A 54 2.72 7.71 7.61
CA LEU A 54 3.32 8.97 7.17
C LEU A 54 2.26 10.09 7.07
N SER A 55 1.04 9.78 6.63
CA SER A 55 -0.08 10.74 6.62
C SER A 55 -0.44 11.25 8.01
N VAL A 56 -0.39 10.39 9.04
CA VAL A 56 -0.63 10.82 10.43
C VAL A 56 0.48 11.75 10.91
N ILE A 57 1.73 11.45 10.58
CA ILE A 57 2.87 12.32 10.91
C ILE A 57 2.69 13.69 10.25
N GLU A 58 2.31 13.74 8.97
CA GLU A 58 2.00 14.98 8.26
C GLU A 58 0.94 15.82 8.98
N LEU A 59 -0.17 15.21 9.39
CA LEU A 59 -1.23 15.91 10.13
C LEU A 59 -0.73 16.50 11.46
N ILE A 60 0.18 15.81 12.15
CA ILE A 60 0.82 16.32 13.37
C ILE A 60 1.72 17.51 13.04
N THR A 61 2.53 17.43 11.98
CA THR A 61 3.44 18.53 11.60
C THR A 61 2.68 19.81 11.25
N ILE A 62 1.51 19.70 10.60
CA ILE A 62 0.66 20.84 10.23
C ILE A 62 0.17 21.63 11.46
N ALA A 63 -0.12 20.94 12.57
CA ALA A 63 -0.58 21.57 13.81
C ALA A 63 0.49 22.45 14.48
N ALA A 64 1.76 22.18 14.21
CA ALA A 64 2.91 22.91 14.76
C ALA A 64 3.90 23.31 13.65
N LEU A 65 3.37 23.71 12.48
CA LEU A 65 4.12 23.93 11.25
C LEU A 65 5.27 24.93 11.44
N THR A 66 5.08 25.99 12.23
CA THR A 66 6.15 26.97 12.50
C THR A 66 7.43 26.31 13.05
N ASN A 67 7.28 25.28 13.89
CA ASN A 67 8.39 24.56 14.51
C ASN A 67 8.79 23.29 13.72
N LEU A 68 7.84 22.73 12.95
CA LEU A 68 7.99 21.43 12.29
C LEU A 68 8.04 21.53 10.76
N ILE A 69 8.26 22.72 10.20
CA ILE A 69 8.27 22.94 8.75
C ILE A 69 9.28 22.05 8.02
N ALA A 70 10.47 21.84 8.62
CA ALA A 70 11.47 20.92 8.08
C ALA A 70 10.93 19.49 7.99
N MET A 71 10.25 19.03 9.06
CA MET A 71 9.66 17.69 9.10
C MET A 71 8.51 17.55 8.11
N HIS A 72 7.65 18.56 7.99
CA HIS A 72 6.56 18.58 7.01
C HIS A 72 7.07 18.44 5.57
N ILE A 73 8.13 19.18 5.22
CA ILE A 73 8.73 19.09 3.87
C ILE A 73 9.37 17.72 3.63
N ILE A 74 10.16 17.23 4.58
CA ILE A 74 10.90 15.95 4.43
C ILE A 74 9.95 14.75 4.43
N VAL A 75 9.00 14.71 5.37
CA VAL A 75 8.02 13.61 5.48
C VAL A 75 7.06 13.67 4.30
N GLY A 76 6.70 14.85 3.80
CA GLY A 76 5.82 15.02 2.65
C GLY A 76 6.46 14.52 1.37
N ALA A 77 7.75 14.80 1.20
CA ALA A 77 8.55 14.25 0.10
C ALA A 77 8.74 12.72 0.24
N LEU A 78 9.00 12.23 1.45
CA LEU A 78 9.10 10.80 1.74
C LEU A 78 7.80 10.06 1.39
N LEU A 79 6.65 10.64 1.73
CA LEU A 79 5.31 10.09 1.47
C LEU A 79 5.04 9.86 -0.02
N ALA A 80 5.61 10.68 -0.91
CA ALA A 80 5.42 10.56 -2.35
C ALA A 80 5.79 9.18 -2.90
N GLY A 81 6.86 8.58 -2.39
CA GLY A 81 7.34 7.27 -2.81
C GLY A 81 6.34 6.12 -2.53
N PRO A 82 5.98 5.86 -1.27
CA PRO A 82 4.95 4.88 -0.91
C PRO A 82 3.59 5.15 -1.56
N VAL A 83 3.20 6.42 -1.75
CA VAL A 83 1.99 6.78 -2.51
C VAL A 83 2.08 6.30 -3.95
N ALA A 84 3.20 6.54 -4.63
CA ALA A 84 3.41 6.07 -6.00
C ALA A 84 3.33 4.54 -6.09
N VAL A 85 3.95 3.82 -5.14
CA VAL A 85 3.86 2.35 -5.05
C VAL A 85 2.40 1.90 -4.88
N LYS A 86 1.66 2.53 -3.96
CA LYS A 86 0.25 2.22 -3.72
C LYS A 86 -0.59 2.47 -4.96
N MET A 87 -0.43 3.62 -5.61
CA MET A 87 -1.17 3.99 -6.83
C MET A 87 -0.83 3.08 -8.00
N ALA A 88 0.43 2.72 -8.19
CA ALA A 88 0.85 1.76 -9.22
C ALA A 88 0.21 0.39 -9.00
N SER A 89 0.21 -0.12 -7.75
CA SER A 89 -0.36 -1.43 -7.43
C SER A 89 -1.89 -1.48 -7.53
N THR A 90 -2.59 -0.39 -7.15
CA THR A 90 -4.05 -0.31 -7.32
C THR A 90 -4.44 -0.04 -8.77
N GLY A 91 -3.67 0.77 -9.49
CA GLY A 91 -3.82 1.03 -10.92
C GLY A 91 -3.59 -0.23 -11.74
N TRP A 92 -2.58 -1.04 -11.41
CA TRP A 92 -2.35 -2.34 -12.03
C TRP A 92 -3.57 -3.25 -11.87
N ARG A 93 -4.11 -3.37 -10.65
CA ARG A 93 -5.35 -4.14 -10.42
C ARG A 93 -6.52 -3.61 -11.25
N PHE A 94 -6.68 -2.29 -11.35
CA PHE A 94 -7.72 -1.65 -12.15
C PHE A 94 -7.57 -2.04 -13.63
N VAL A 95 -6.40 -1.82 -14.22
CA VAL A 95 -6.12 -2.17 -15.62
C VAL A 95 -6.39 -3.64 -15.87
N ARG A 96 -5.82 -4.55 -15.07
CA ARG A 96 -6.00 -6.00 -15.25
C ARG A 96 -7.45 -6.46 -15.13
N TYR A 97 -8.25 -5.78 -14.31
CA TYR A 97 -9.68 -6.04 -14.20
C TYR A 97 -10.42 -5.68 -15.49
N TYR A 98 -10.18 -4.47 -16.03
CA TYR A 98 -10.86 -3.98 -17.23
C TYR A 98 -10.33 -4.60 -18.53
N THR A 99 -9.07 -5.04 -18.57
CA THR A 99 -8.52 -5.88 -19.65
C THR A 99 -8.90 -7.36 -19.52
N ARG A 100 -9.87 -7.68 -18.64
CA ARG A 100 -10.50 -8.98 -18.46
C ARG A 100 -9.56 -10.13 -18.06
N SER A 101 -8.47 -9.85 -17.36
CA SER A 101 -7.61 -10.91 -16.80
C SER A 101 -8.42 -11.86 -15.90
N PRO A 102 -8.50 -13.17 -16.19
CA PRO A 102 -9.38 -14.10 -15.47
C PRO A 102 -9.14 -14.10 -13.95
N ALA A 103 -7.87 -14.18 -13.53
CA ALA A 103 -7.48 -14.16 -12.12
C ALA A 103 -7.94 -12.89 -11.37
N TYR A 104 -7.86 -11.71 -12.00
CA TYR A 104 -8.29 -10.45 -11.38
C TYR A 104 -9.82 -10.26 -11.41
N ARG A 105 -10.52 -10.83 -12.41
CA ARG A 105 -11.99 -10.81 -12.46
C ARG A 105 -12.63 -11.72 -11.41
N ARG A 106 -12.02 -12.88 -11.10
CA ARG A 106 -12.48 -13.78 -10.03
C ARG A 106 -12.55 -13.11 -8.67
N LYS A 107 -11.69 -12.11 -8.41
CA LYS A 107 -11.72 -11.29 -7.19
C LYS A 107 -12.89 -10.29 -7.12
N GLY A 108 -13.68 -10.17 -8.18
CA GLY A 108 -14.85 -9.31 -8.25
C GLY A 108 -14.53 -7.84 -8.56
N PRO A 109 -15.57 -7.06 -8.94
CA PRO A 109 -15.43 -5.64 -9.24
C PRO A 109 -14.93 -4.82 -8.03
N PRO A 110 -14.18 -3.74 -8.26
CA PRO A 110 -14.01 -2.70 -7.26
C PRO A 110 -15.39 -2.18 -6.82
N ARG A 111 -15.63 -2.07 -5.50
CA ARG A 111 -16.93 -1.64 -4.96
C ARG A 111 -17.36 -0.30 -5.55
N LEU A 112 -18.63 -0.16 -5.91
CA LEU A 112 -19.14 0.97 -6.69
C LEU A 112 -18.88 2.34 -6.03
N ILE A 113 -19.15 2.46 -4.73
CA ILE A 113 -18.91 3.71 -3.96
C ILE A 113 -17.43 4.14 -3.98
N LEU A 114 -16.51 3.18 -4.19
CA LEU A 114 -15.08 3.45 -4.27
C LEU A 114 -14.64 3.86 -5.66
N ARG A 115 -15.43 3.59 -6.71
CA ARG A 115 -15.11 4.06 -8.07
C ARG A 115 -15.30 5.57 -8.20
N VAL A 116 -16.17 6.15 -7.37
CA VAL A 116 -16.38 7.60 -7.32
C VAL A 116 -15.43 8.25 -6.33
N LEU A 117 -15.22 7.66 -5.15
CA LEU A 117 -14.32 8.19 -4.14
C LEU A 117 -12.83 8.11 -4.54
N ALA A 118 -12.43 7.03 -5.25
CA ALA A 118 -11.02 6.82 -5.59
C ALA A 118 -10.42 7.88 -6.53
N PRO A 119 -11.09 8.31 -7.62
CA PRO A 119 -10.60 9.40 -8.45
C PRO A 119 -10.38 10.69 -7.65
N LEU A 120 -11.34 11.05 -6.81
CA LEU A 120 -11.23 12.25 -5.99
C LEU A 120 -10.04 12.16 -5.01
N LEU A 121 -9.91 11.03 -4.30
CA LEU A 121 -8.77 10.79 -3.41
C LEU A 121 -7.44 10.78 -4.16
N VAL A 122 -7.37 10.20 -5.36
CA VAL A 122 -6.15 10.18 -6.18
C VAL A 122 -5.77 11.58 -6.61
N VAL A 123 -6.71 12.34 -7.19
CA VAL A 123 -6.47 13.71 -7.66
C VAL A 123 -6.06 14.62 -6.50
N SER A 124 -6.73 14.56 -5.35
CA SER A 124 -6.36 15.37 -4.18
C SER A 124 -5.03 14.94 -3.57
N THR A 125 -4.69 13.64 -3.58
CA THR A 125 -3.37 13.14 -3.14
C THR A 125 -2.25 13.65 -4.04
N VAL A 126 -2.44 13.57 -5.37
CA VAL A 126 -1.47 14.13 -6.32
C VAL A 126 -1.38 15.64 -6.15
N GLY A 127 -2.52 16.32 -6.00
CA GLY A 127 -2.59 17.76 -5.79
C GLY A 127 -1.80 18.23 -4.57
N VAL A 128 -1.96 17.59 -3.40
CA VAL A 128 -1.24 17.98 -2.18
C VAL A 128 0.27 17.70 -2.29
N ILE A 129 0.66 16.55 -2.87
CA ILE A 129 2.09 16.19 -3.01
C ILE A 129 2.78 17.08 -4.03
N VAL A 130 2.22 17.24 -5.23
CA VAL A 130 2.83 18.02 -6.31
C VAL A 130 2.91 19.49 -5.93
N SER A 131 1.83 20.06 -5.37
CA SER A 131 1.87 21.45 -4.91
C SER A 131 2.81 21.63 -3.72
N GLY A 132 2.93 20.66 -2.81
CA GLY A 132 3.86 20.71 -1.68
C GLY A 132 5.33 20.69 -2.11
N ILE A 133 5.68 19.80 -3.05
CA ILE A 133 7.02 19.75 -3.64
C ILE A 133 7.30 21.04 -4.42
N ALA A 134 6.33 21.53 -5.20
CA ALA A 134 6.47 22.78 -5.94
C ALA A 134 6.73 23.97 -4.98
N LEU A 135 5.97 24.08 -3.89
CA LEU A 135 6.20 25.08 -2.83
C LEU A 135 7.61 24.93 -2.25
N ALA A 136 8.01 23.71 -1.90
CA ALA A 136 9.35 23.46 -1.35
C ALA A 136 10.45 23.96 -2.30
N ILE A 137 10.30 23.80 -3.62
CA ILE A 137 11.29 24.24 -4.62
C ILE A 137 11.23 25.76 -4.87
N THR A 138 10.03 26.34 -4.98
CA THR A 138 9.87 27.76 -5.34
C THR A 138 10.12 28.71 -4.16
N GLY A 139 10.16 28.21 -2.92
CA GLY A 139 10.17 29.05 -1.73
C GLY A 139 8.80 29.74 -1.49
N PRO A 140 8.69 30.62 -0.49
CA PRO A 140 7.46 31.34 -0.21
C PRO A 140 7.15 32.33 -1.33
N ALA A 141 6.37 31.94 -2.36
CA ALA A 141 6.12 32.85 -3.47
C ALA A 141 4.82 32.70 -4.28
N PRO A 142 4.24 31.52 -4.60
CA PRO A 142 3.01 31.52 -5.41
C PRO A 142 1.75 31.25 -4.56
N GLN A 143 0.91 32.28 -4.38
CA GLN A 143 -0.39 32.16 -3.71
C GLN A 143 -1.24 31.03 -4.32
N ILE A 144 -1.16 30.83 -5.64
CA ILE A 144 -1.85 29.75 -6.33
C ILE A 144 -1.41 28.36 -5.86
N LEU A 145 -0.12 28.16 -5.55
CA LEU A 145 0.38 26.89 -5.03
C LEU A 145 -0.08 26.66 -3.60
N ILE A 146 -0.09 27.70 -2.76
CA ILE A 146 -0.61 27.64 -1.38
C ILE A 146 -2.09 27.25 -1.41
N VAL A 147 -2.89 27.95 -2.21
CA VAL A 147 -4.33 27.67 -2.36
C VAL A 147 -4.55 26.25 -2.87
N THR A 148 -3.79 25.84 -3.90
CA THR A 148 -3.88 24.47 -4.45
C THR A 148 -3.53 23.43 -3.39
N HIS A 149 -2.48 23.66 -2.60
CA HIS A 149 -2.04 22.76 -1.54
C HIS A 149 -3.09 22.63 -0.45
N VAL A 150 -3.61 23.75 0.05
CA VAL A 150 -4.64 23.76 1.10
C VAL A 150 -5.96 23.14 0.62
N ILE A 151 -6.46 23.50 -0.56
CA ILE A 151 -7.70 22.92 -1.10
C ILE A 151 -7.52 21.41 -1.31
N SER A 152 -6.40 20.99 -1.91
CA SER A 152 -6.10 19.57 -2.09
C SER A 152 -6.03 18.84 -0.75
N PHE A 153 -5.39 19.44 0.26
CA PHE A 153 -5.31 18.91 1.62
C PHE A 153 -6.69 18.73 2.28
N LEU A 154 -7.58 19.71 2.16
CA LEU A 154 -8.92 19.65 2.73
C LEU A 154 -9.72 18.49 2.10
N VAL A 155 -9.74 18.43 0.76
CA VAL A 155 -10.43 17.36 0.01
C VAL A 155 -9.80 16.00 0.31
N TRP A 156 -8.47 15.93 0.34
CA TRP A 156 -7.72 14.72 0.65
C TRP A 156 -8.04 14.21 2.05
N THR A 157 -8.07 15.07 3.07
CA THR A 157 -8.35 14.65 4.45
C THR A 157 -9.74 14.04 4.57
N VAL A 158 -10.76 14.69 4.01
CA VAL A 158 -12.15 14.20 4.03
C VAL A 158 -12.23 12.85 3.33
N THR A 159 -11.70 12.75 2.11
CA THR A 159 -11.77 11.51 1.32
C THR A 159 -10.94 10.39 1.93
N LEU A 160 -9.78 10.68 2.51
CA LEU A 160 -8.93 9.71 3.21
C LEU A 160 -9.64 9.16 4.45
N VAL A 161 -10.24 10.00 5.29
CA VAL A 161 -10.93 9.56 6.50
C VAL A 161 -12.14 8.69 6.16
N ILE A 162 -12.93 9.07 5.14
CA ILE A 162 -14.02 8.23 4.64
C ILE A 162 -13.47 6.90 4.12
N HIS A 163 -12.40 6.93 3.31
CA HIS A 163 -11.75 5.73 2.77
C HIS A 163 -11.27 4.80 3.89
N VAL A 164 -10.52 5.31 4.85
CA VAL A 164 -10.02 4.58 6.01
C VAL A 164 -11.18 4.01 6.81
N THR A 165 -12.22 4.81 7.09
CA THR A 165 -13.39 4.38 7.86
C THR A 165 -14.13 3.20 7.21
N VAL A 166 -14.24 3.18 5.89
CA VAL A 166 -14.89 2.09 5.14
C VAL A 166 -14.01 0.82 5.11
N TYR A 167 -12.69 0.95 5.19
CA TYR A 167 -11.73 -0.14 5.03
C TYR A 167 -11.16 -0.72 6.34
N LEU A 168 -10.89 0.10 7.35
CA LEU A 168 -10.25 -0.31 8.61
C LEU A 168 -11.01 -1.42 9.35
N PRO A 169 -12.34 -1.38 9.48
CA PRO A 169 -13.09 -2.45 10.17
C PRO A 169 -12.96 -3.84 9.51
N LYS A 170 -12.45 -3.92 8.27
CA LYS A 170 -12.23 -5.17 7.54
C LYS A 170 -10.81 -5.72 7.66
N VAL A 171 -9.88 -4.93 8.19
CA VAL A 171 -8.47 -5.30 8.38
C VAL A 171 -8.27 -6.32 9.53
N PRO A 172 -8.95 -6.22 10.69
CA PRO A 172 -8.75 -7.17 11.79
C PRO A 172 -9.09 -8.61 11.42
N ARG A 173 -10.15 -8.84 10.62
CA ARG A 173 -10.58 -10.20 10.21
C ARG A 173 -9.54 -10.91 9.32
N LEU A 174 -8.65 -10.17 8.67
CA LEU A 174 -7.56 -10.74 7.87
C LEU A 174 -6.31 -11.03 8.72
N ILE A 175 -6.11 -10.30 9.82
CA ILE A 175 -4.95 -10.46 10.71
C ILE A 175 -5.18 -11.60 11.71
N THR A 176 -6.40 -11.77 12.23
CA THR A 176 -6.74 -12.88 13.15
C THR A 176 -6.69 -14.23 12.45
N ASP A 177 -7.15 -14.28 11.19
CA ASP A 177 -7.10 -15.49 10.36
C ASP A 177 -5.66 -15.88 9.96
N ASP A 178 -4.79 -14.90 9.73
CA ASP A 178 -3.38 -15.14 9.43
C ASP A 178 -2.62 -15.59 10.69
N TRP A 179 -2.97 -15.11 11.88
CA TRP A 179 -2.32 -15.53 13.13
C TRP A 179 -2.64 -16.98 13.50
N GLY A 180 -3.89 -17.43 13.24
CA GLY A 180 -4.28 -18.84 13.38
C GLY A 180 -3.58 -19.75 12.37
N ARG A 181 -3.42 -19.30 11.11
CA ARG A 181 -2.74 -20.06 10.05
C ARG A 181 -1.20 -20.03 10.16
N ARG A 182 -0.59 -19.02 10.78
CA ARG A 182 0.86 -18.97 11.02
C ARG A 182 1.36 -20.07 11.96
N ARG A 183 0.50 -20.62 12.83
CA ARG A 183 0.82 -21.84 13.60
C ARG A 183 0.72 -23.12 12.78
N ALA A 184 0.04 -23.08 11.63
CA ALA A 184 -0.11 -24.20 10.70
C ALA A 184 0.59 -23.88 9.38
N ALA A 185 1.93 -23.96 9.37
CA ALA A 185 2.79 -24.09 8.19
C ALA A 185 2.27 -23.41 6.90
N ALA A 186 2.26 -22.07 6.86
CA ALA A 186 1.99 -21.36 5.61
C ALA A 186 3.22 -21.48 4.69
N PRO A 187 3.10 -22.03 3.47
CA PRO A 187 4.22 -22.11 2.54
C PRO A 187 4.71 -20.70 2.20
N GLU A 188 6.03 -20.55 2.16
CA GLU A 188 6.71 -19.30 1.84
C GLU A 188 6.22 -18.78 0.48
N VAL A 189 5.36 -17.77 0.49
CA VAL A 189 4.77 -17.23 -0.75
C VAL A 189 5.89 -16.60 -1.58
N LYS A 190 6.32 -17.30 -2.65
CA LYS A 190 7.24 -16.81 -3.68
C LYS A 190 6.95 -15.33 -4.01
N GLY A 191 8.00 -14.51 -4.04
CA GLY A 191 7.90 -13.07 -4.30
C GLY A 191 7.82 -12.15 -3.06
N ARG A 192 8.11 -12.64 -1.85
CA ARG A 192 8.27 -11.79 -0.65
C ARG A 192 9.29 -10.68 -0.87
N ASN A 193 10.45 -11.06 -1.43
CA ASN A 193 11.56 -10.14 -1.62
C ASN A 193 11.19 -9.04 -2.62
N TRP A 194 10.54 -9.37 -3.74
CA TRP A 194 10.08 -8.37 -4.71
C TRP A 194 9.11 -7.33 -4.12
N ARG A 195 8.18 -7.77 -3.25
CA ARG A 195 7.22 -6.86 -2.59
C ARG A 195 7.89 -5.92 -1.61
N LEU A 196 8.87 -6.44 -0.85
CA LEU A 196 9.66 -5.62 0.06
C LEU A 196 10.53 -4.65 -0.73
N SER A 197 11.22 -5.11 -1.78
CA SER A 197 12.03 -4.29 -2.67
C SER A 197 11.22 -3.15 -3.29
N GLY A 198 9.98 -3.39 -3.74
CA GLY A 198 9.13 -2.32 -4.28
C GLY A 198 8.78 -1.22 -3.27
N ASN A 199 8.44 -1.59 -2.03
CA ASN A 199 8.19 -0.61 -0.96
C ASN A 199 9.47 0.11 -0.51
N LEU A 200 10.57 -0.63 -0.37
CA LEU A 200 11.87 -0.10 0.00
C LEU A 200 12.40 0.87 -1.07
N LEU A 201 12.23 0.54 -2.35
CA LEU A 201 12.57 1.43 -3.45
C LEU A 201 11.72 2.70 -3.42
N GLY A 202 10.41 2.57 -3.21
CA GLY A 202 9.52 3.73 -3.03
C GLY A 202 9.99 4.62 -1.88
N LEU A 203 10.28 4.04 -0.72
CA LEU A 203 10.83 4.76 0.43
C LEU A 203 12.18 5.41 0.13
N ALA A 204 13.08 4.71 -0.55
CA ALA A 204 14.39 5.24 -0.92
C ALA A 204 14.28 6.43 -1.87
N ILE A 205 13.38 6.37 -2.87
CA ILE A 205 13.11 7.48 -3.79
C ILE A 205 12.50 8.67 -3.03
N GLY A 206 11.52 8.43 -2.15
CA GLY A 206 10.94 9.48 -1.31
C GLY A 206 11.96 10.12 -0.37
N ALA A 207 12.82 9.30 0.25
CA ALA A 207 13.90 9.77 1.12
C ALA A 207 14.92 10.61 0.34
N LEU A 208 15.30 10.16 -0.86
CA LEU A 208 16.17 10.92 -1.75
C LEU A 208 15.53 12.28 -2.10
N ALA A 209 14.24 12.31 -2.45
CA ALA A 209 13.54 13.57 -2.69
C ALA A 209 13.56 14.49 -1.46
N GLY A 210 13.33 13.96 -0.25
CA GLY A 210 13.43 14.72 1.00
C GLY A 210 14.83 15.30 1.23
N VAL A 211 15.88 14.51 0.97
CA VAL A 211 17.28 14.96 1.05
C VAL A 211 17.56 16.09 0.06
N LEU A 212 17.09 15.97 -1.18
CA LEU A 212 17.26 16.99 -2.21
C LEU A 212 16.55 18.31 -1.88
N LEU A 213 15.51 18.28 -1.03
CA LEU A 213 14.79 19.46 -0.57
C LEU A 213 15.38 20.12 0.69
N LEU A 214 16.37 19.51 1.35
CA LEU A 214 17.01 20.10 2.53
C LEU A 214 17.50 21.56 2.33
N PRO A 215 18.11 21.93 1.18
CA PRO A 215 18.57 23.29 0.96
C PRO A 215 17.46 24.35 0.91
N THR A 216 16.20 23.95 0.68
CA THR A 216 15.08 24.89 0.53
C THR A 216 14.39 25.25 1.84
N ILE A 217 14.59 24.44 2.88
CA ILE A 217 13.96 24.60 4.21
C ILE A 217 14.18 25.98 4.84
N PRO A 218 15.37 26.61 4.78
CA PRO A 218 15.59 27.91 5.43
C PRO A 218 14.65 29.01 4.93
N ALA A 219 14.21 28.95 3.66
CA ALA A 219 13.28 29.93 3.08
C ALA A 219 11.88 29.90 3.72
N TRP A 220 11.56 28.83 4.46
CA TRP A 220 10.25 28.62 5.07
C TRP A 220 10.23 28.88 6.60
N ARG A 221 11.32 29.40 7.16
CA ARG A 221 11.37 29.80 8.57
C ARG A 221 10.41 30.98 8.80
N GLY A 222 9.40 30.77 9.65
CA GLY A 222 8.32 31.74 9.90
C GLY A 222 6.97 31.38 9.28
N ALA A 223 6.82 30.19 8.67
CA ALA A 223 5.53 29.68 8.22
C ALA A 223 4.52 29.64 9.39
N GLU A 224 3.28 30.08 9.13
CA GLU A 224 2.19 30.05 10.11
C GLU A 224 1.65 28.64 10.32
N ASN A 225 1.16 28.35 11.53
CA ASN A 225 0.52 27.07 11.83
C ASN A 225 -0.75 26.86 11.01
N GLY A 226 -0.92 25.63 10.51
CA GLY A 226 -2.10 25.22 9.74
C GLY A 226 -3.29 24.78 10.59
N THR A 227 -3.26 24.99 11.91
CA THR A 227 -4.24 24.43 12.87
C THR A 227 -5.69 24.74 12.49
N LYS A 228 -5.98 25.96 12.01
CA LYS A 228 -7.31 26.35 11.53
C LYS A 228 -7.81 25.44 10.41
N PHE A 229 -6.95 25.11 9.44
CA PHE A 229 -7.28 24.22 8.32
C PHE A 229 -7.42 22.77 8.78
N LEU A 230 -6.57 22.33 9.71
CA LEU A 230 -6.66 21.00 10.29
C LEU A 230 -7.99 20.78 11.02
N ILE A 231 -8.43 21.76 11.83
CA ILE A 231 -9.72 21.69 12.54
C ILE A 231 -10.87 21.57 11.55
N VAL A 232 -10.91 22.43 10.52
CA VAL A 232 -11.95 22.38 9.47
C VAL A 232 -11.95 21.02 8.77
N ALA A 233 -10.78 20.52 8.39
CA ALA A 233 -10.63 19.24 7.71
C ALA A 233 -11.13 18.07 8.57
N VAL A 234 -10.72 18.02 9.85
CA VAL A 234 -11.08 16.95 10.79
C VAL A 234 -12.57 16.97 11.07
N ILE A 235 -13.16 18.13 11.38
CA ILE A 235 -14.61 18.24 11.63
C ILE A 235 -15.40 17.77 10.41
N THR A 236 -15.07 18.27 9.22
CA THR A 236 -15.74 17.90 7.97
C THR A 236 -15.60 16.40 7.69
N ALA A 237 -14.42 15.85 7.93
CA ALA A 237 -14.13 14.44 7.75
C ALA A 237 -14.91 13.53 8.72
N LEU A 238 -15.02 13.92 9.99
CA LEU A 238 -15.79 13.20 11.00
C LEU A 238 -17.28 13.18 10.67
N ILE A 239 -17.84 14.32 10.24
CA ILE A 239 -19.23 14.41 9.78
C ILE A 239 -19.44 13.49 8.58
N GLY A 240 -18.58 13.57 7.56
CA GLY A 240 -18.68 12.72 6.37
C GLY A 240 -18.57 11.22 6.69
N ALA A 241 -17.69 10.84 7.62
CA ALA A 241 -17.56 9.47 8.09
C ALA A 241 -18.79 8.98 8.86
N ALA A 242 -19.38 9.82 9.71
CA ALA A 242 -20.59 9.50 10.45
C ALA A 242 -21.78 9.28 9.50
N VAL A 243 -22.02 10.20 8.56
CA VAL A 243 -23.07 10.07 7.53
C VAL A 243 -22.88 8.80 6.71
N THR A 244 -21.65 8.52 6.27
CA THR A 244 -21.33 7.30 5.51
C THR A 244 -21.64 6.05 6.32
N ARG A 245 -21.30 6.02 7.62
CA ARG A 245 -21.57 4.88 8.50
C ARG A 245 -23.07 4.68 8.75
N LEU A 246 -23.83 5.76 8.92
CA LEU A 246 -25.28 5.70 9.10
C LEU A 246 -25.96 5.11 7.86
N ASN A 247 -25.62 5.60 6.67
CA ASN A 247 -26.17 5.09 5.40
C ASN A 247 -25.84 3.60 5.17
N ILE A 248 -24.66 3.14 5.59
CA ILE A 248 -24.31 1.71 5.51
C ILE A 248 -25.14 0.87 6.48
N ARG A 249 -25.50 1.39 7.66
CA ARG A 249 -26.28 0.67 8.67
C ARG A 249 -27.77 0.61 8.36
N THR A 250 -28.33 1.63 7.72
CA THR A 250 -29.77 1.71 7.40
C THR A 250 -30.14 1.04 6.07
N GLY A 251 -29.17 0.84 5.17
CA GLY A 251 -29.35 0.17 3.89
C GLY A 251 -29.07 -1.33 3.88
N SER A 252 -28.94 -1.97 5.05
CA SER A 252 -28.74 -3.42 5.26
C SER A 252 -29.87 -3.99 6.09
#